data_AF-A0A851IEH6-F1
#
_entry.id   AF-A0A851IEH6-F1
#
_cell.length_a   1.000
_cell.length_b   1.000
_cell.length_c   1.000
_cell.angle_alpha   90.00
_cell.angle_beta   90.00
_cell.angle_gamma   90.00
#
_symmetry.space_group_name_H-M   'P 1'
#
loop_
_entity.id
_entity.type
_entity.pdbx_description
1 polymer ?
#
loop_
_entity_poly.entity_id
_entity_poly.type
_entity_poly.pdbx_seq_one_letter_code
_entity_poly.pdbx_strand_id
1 'polypeptide(L)'
;MIKDILSQNVTKLKKMAKEYKIENFSGMSKLELINAILIEKGKERGKTYGFGKLDVIGDGNYGFLRDTSIGPDVYVSISQIKRFFLRNEDIVFGELRIPIGTEKNYGILKVLLVNGDLPEKSLERPYFDDLIPSYPDEKLNLGGGEISSRIIDLISPIGKGQRGLIVAPPKAGKTVLLSTLANDIIKYNPEIDVWILLIDERPEEVTDIKENVKDAEVYSATFDEDPRVHTEVTENVLQMAKRQVERGKDILILMDSLTRLARSYNITIPSSGKLISGGIDPNALYYPKRFLGAARNIKKGGSLTIIATALIETGSRMDEVIFEEFKGTGNMEIILSRTLEQLRIFPAIDVLKSGTRREDLLIPKEKLEKIWKLRRELSEMSEVEGMRNLIELIKRYRSNDELLENLYKIKKAK
;
A
#
# COMPACT_ATOMS: atom_id res chain seq x y z
N MET A 1 18.65 -27.89 9.36
CA MET A 1 19.14 -26.50 9.51
C MET A 1 18.11 -25.47 9.07
N ILE A 2 17.84 -25.33 7.75
CA ILE A 2 16.91 -24.29 7.25
C ILE A 2 15.51 -24.48 7.83
N LYS A 3 14.95 -25.69 7.75
CA LYS A 3 13.64 -26.03 8.35
C LYS A 3 13.59 -25.69 9.84
N ASP A 4 14.66 -26.00 10.58
CA ASP A 4 14.74 -25.71 12.01
C ASP A 4 14.73 -24.22 12.31
N ILE A 5 15.30 -23.38 11.45
CA ILE A 5 15.28 -21.92 11.61
C ILE A 5 13.90 -21.35 11.25
N LEU A 6 13.30 -21.81 10.15
CA LEU A 6 11.97 -21.37 9.72
C LEU A 6 10.89 -21.63 10.78
N SER A 7 11.00 -22.73 11.51
CA SER A 7 10.04 -23.12 12.55
C SER A 7 10.18 -22.34 13.86
N GLN A 8 11.22 -21.50 14.01
CA GLN A 8 11.39 -20.72 15.24
C GLN A 8 10.46 -19.50 15.28
N ASN A 9 10.08 -19.12 16.49
CA ASN A 9 9.38 -17.86 16.75
C ASN A 9 10.37 -16.68 16.76
N VAL A 10 9.85 -15.45 16.62
CA VAL A 10 10.66 -14.22 16.54
C VAL A 10 11.55 -14.05 17.78
N THR A 11 11.04 -14.35 18.98
CA THR A 11 11.81 -14.24 20.24
C THR A 11 13.07 -15.11 20.21
N LYS A 12 12.94 -16.35 19.75
CA LYS A 12 14.08 -17.27 19.65
C LYS A 12 15.02 -16.89 18.50
N LEU A 13 14.49 -16.39 17.38
CA LEU A 13 15.31 -15.85 16.29
C LEU A 13 16.14 -14.64 16.78
N LYS A 14 15.54 -13.70 17.52
CA LYS A 14 16.26 -12.57 18.12
C LYS A 14 17.35 -13.04 19.10
N LYS A 15 17.09 -14.09 19.88
CA LYS A 15 18.11 -14.70 20.75
C LYS A 15 19.28 -15.28 19.94
N MET A 16 18.99 -16.02 18.88
CA MET A 16 20.02 -16.57 17.99
C MET A 16 20.81 -15.44 17.31
N ALA A 17 20.14 -14.39 16.82
CA ALA A 17 20.80 -13.25 16.20
C ALA A 17 21.79 -12.56 17.16
N LYS A 18 21.43 -12.45 18.45
CA LYS A 18 22.33 -11.97 19.51
C LYS A 18 23.54 -12.89 19.72
N GLU A 19 23.34 -14.22 19.71
CA GLU A 19 24.43 -15.20 19.82
C GLU A 19 25.42 -15.10 18.64
N TYR A 20 24.90 -14.86 17.43
CA TYR A 20 25.68 -14.63 16.21
C TYR A 20 26.23 -13.20 16.07
N LYS A 21 26.03 -12.32 17.06
CA LYS A 21 26.47 -10.92 17.05
C LYS A 21 26.00 -10.13 15.81
N ILE A 22 24.80 -10.43 15.33
CA ILE A 22 24.18 -9.70 14.22
C ILE A 22 23.80 -8.31 14.75
N GLU A 23 24.23 -7.25 14.08
CA GLU A 23 23.91 -5.87 14.48
C GLU A 23 22.46 -5.51 14.13
N ASN A 24 21.86 -4.57 14.87
CA ASN A 24 20.52 -4.04 14.63
C ASN A 24 19.36 -5.08 14.55
N PHE A 25 19.58 -6.30 15.05
CA PHE A 25 18.60 -7.39 15.00
C PHE A 25 17.26 -7.09 15.73
N SER A 26 17.23 -6.10 16.62
CA SER A 26 16.04 -5.71 17.36
C SER A 26 14.91 -5.19 16.46
N GLY A 27 15.27 -4.45 15.39
CA GLY A 27 14.34 -3.87 14.43
C GLY A 27 14.03 -4.75 13.21
N MET A 28 14.75 -5.85 13.04
CA MET A 28 14.57 -6.74 11.89
C MET A 28 13.25 -7.51 11.95
N SER A 29 12.60 -7.60 10.80
CA SER A 29 11.48 -8.50 10.54
C SER A 29 11.88 -9.97 10.70
N LYS A 30 10.88 -10.87 10.80
CA LYS A 30 11.14 -12.31 10.90
C LYS A 30 11.97 -12.82 9.71
N LEU A 31 11.70 -12.32 8.50
CA LEU A 31 12.40 -12.72 7.29
C LEU A 31 13.86 -12.28 7.30
N GLU A 32 14.11 -11.02 7.67
CA GLU A 32 15.47 -10.47 7.78
C GLU A 32 16.28 -11.22 8.84
N LEU A 33 15.67 -11.51 10.00
CA LEU A 33 16.30 -12.34 11.04
C LEU A 33 16.68 -13.72 10.51
N ILE A 34 15.77 -14.39 9.80
CA ILE A 34 16.02 -15.71 9.20
C ILE A 34 17.20 -15.63 8.22
N ASN A 35 17.18 -14.66 7.31
CA ASN A 35 18.22 -14.50 6.29
C ASN A 35 19.58 -14.22 6.94
N ALA A 36 19.65 -13.28 7.88
CA ALA A 36 20.89 -12.90 8.56
C ALA A 36 21.49 -14.07 9.37
N ILE A 37 20.67 -14.82 10.11
CA ILE A 37 21.12 -16.00 10.86
C ILE A 37 21.62 -17.10 9.92
N LEU A 38 20.95 -17.31 8.79
CA LEU A 38 21.36 -18.31 7.81
C LEU A 38 22.71 -17.96 7.18
N ILE A 39 22.97 -16.68 6.89
CA ILE A 39 24.26 -16.20 6.37
C ILE A 39 25.39 -16.56 7.33
N GLU A 40 25.25 -16.25 8.63
CA GLU A 40 26.28 -16.57 9.62
C GLU A 40 26.52 -18.08 9.77
N LYS A 41 25.44 -18.88 9.79
CA LYS A 41 25.58 -20.35 9.77
C LYS A 41 26.20 -20.91 8.49
N GLY A 42 26.03 -20.23 7.37
CA GLY A 42 26.68 -20.56 6.11
C GLY A 42 28.20 -20.45 6.25
N LYS A 43 28.69 -19.36 6.84
CA LYS A 43 30.11 -19.09 7.07
C LYS A 43 30.77 -20.18 7.92
N GLU A 44 30.12 -20.63 8.99
CA GLU A 44 30.61 -21.75 9.85
C GLU A 44 30.81 -23.06 9.07
N ARG A 45 30.12 -23.22 7.94
CA ARG A 45 30.18 -24.41 7.06
C ARG A 45 31.01 -24.19 5.80
N GLY A 46 31.73 -23.07 5.70
CA GLY A 46 32.50 -22.71 4.52
C GLY A 46 31.65 -22.40 3.29
N LYS A 47 30.39 -21.98 3.48
CA LYS A 47 29.46 -21.63 2.41
C LYS A 47 29.17 -20.14 2.40
N THR A 48 29.11 -19.56 1.22
CA THR A 48 28.68 -18.18 1.02
C THR A 48 27.20 -18.16 0.70
N TYR A 49 26.38 -17.62 1.59
CA TYR A 49 24.96 -17.42 1.35
C TYR A 49 24.67 -15.94 1.13
N GLY A 50 23.60 -15.67 0.39
CA GLY A 50 23.08 -14.32 0.23
C GLY A 50 21.64 -14.32 -0.24
N PHE A 51 21.06 -13.12 -0.22
CA PHE A 51 19.72 -12.88 -0.75
C PHE A 51 19.65 -11.58 -1.52
N GLY A 52 18.60 -11.41 -2.31
CA GLY A 52 18.21 -10.17 -2.95
C GLY A 52 16.86 -10.31 -3.66
N LYS A 53 16.37 -9.21 -4.23
CA LYS A 53 15.10 -9.18 -4.97
C LYS A 53 15.34 -9.54 -6.43
N LEU A 54 14.58 -10.48 -6.97
CA LEU A 54 14.73 -10.90 -8.37
C LEU A 54 14.20 -9.85 -9.34
N ASP A 55 15.07 -9.44 -10.25
CA ASP A 55 14.78 -8.64 -11.44
C ASP A 55 15.08 -9.50 -12.68
N VAL A 56 14.03 -9.94 -13.37
CA VAL A 56 14.12 -10.76 -14.58
C VAL A 56 14.27 -9.85 -15.80
N ILE A 57 15.34 -10.07 -16.57
CA ILE A 57 15.72 -9.20 -17.68
C ILE A 57 15.21 -9.76 -19.02
N GLY A 58 14.63 -8.87 -19.83
CA GLY A 58 14.11 -9.19 -21.17
C GLY A 58 12.94 -10.17 -21.13
N ASP A 59 12.84 -11.05 -22.12
CA ASP A 59 11.78 -12.08 -22.22
C ASP A 59 11.93 -13.26 -21.23
N GLY A 60 12.63 -13.07 -20.10
CA GLY A 60 12.84 -14.12 -19.10
C GLY A 60 14.06 -15.00 -19.36
N ASN A 61 15.05 -14.51 -20.11
CA ASN A 61 16.24 -15.29 -20.47
C ASN A 61 17.25 -15.45 -19.33
N TYR A 62 17.23 -14.57 -18.34
CA TYR A 62 18.00 -14.63 -17.09
C TYR A 62 17.51 -13.52 -16.15
N GLY A 63 18.03 -13.47 -14.93
CA GLY A 63 17.74 -12.38 -14.00
C GLY A 63 18.92 -12.05 -13.11
N PHE A 64 18.79 -10.97 -12.36
CA PHE A 64 19.71 -10.58 -11.31
C PHE A 64 18.95 -10.41 -10.01
N LEU A 65 19.54 -10.83 -8.90
CA LEU A 65 19.12 -10.36 -7.60
C LEU A 65 19.71 -8.96 -7.41
N ARG A 66 18.84 -7.98 -7.17
CA ARG A 66 19.16 -6.61 -6.77
C ARG A 66 19.11 -6.47 -5.25
N ASP A 67 19.64 -5.35 -4.73
CA ASP A 67 19.69 -5.03 -3.30
C ASP A 67 20.23 -6.19 -2.46
N THR A 68 21.33 -6.79 -2.94
CA THR A 68 21.78 -8.06 -2.39
C THR A 68 22.47 -7.85 -1.05
N SER A 69 22.42 -8.89 -0.20
CA SER A 69 23.11 -8.90 1.08
C SER A 69 24.64 -8.82 0.97
N ILE A 70 25.21 -8.94 -0.23
CA ILE A 70 26.65 -8.85 -0.47
C ILE A 70 27.06 -7.53 -1.14
N GLY A 71 26.10 -6.71 -1.59
CA GLY A 71 26.33 -5.48 -2.36
C GLY A 71 26.17 -5.69 -3.86
N PRO A 72 27.06 -6.43 -4.55
CA PRO A 72 26.95 -6.68 -5.99
C PRO A 72 25.73 -7.49 -6.37
N ASP A 73 25.23 -7.26 -7.59
CA ASP A 73 24.15 -8.07 -8.16
C ASP A 73 24.56 -9.54 -8.30
N VAL A 74 23.59 -10.43 -8.07
CA VAL A 74 23.79 -11.88 -8.17
C VAL A 74 23.02 -12.43 -9.36
N TYR A 75 23.72 -13.04 -10.30
CA TYR A 75 23.13 -13.70 -11.46
C TYR A 75 22.23 -14.88 -11.07
N VAL A 76 21.07 -14.96 -11.74
CA VAL A 76 20.12 -16.06 -11.65
C VAL A 76 19.86 -16.61 -13.03
N SER A 77 20.11 -17.91 -13.21
CA SER A 77 19.91 -18.56 -14.51
C SER A 77 18.44 -18.77 -14.83
N ILE A 78 18.10 -18.80 -16.13
CA ILE A 78 16.75 -19.18 -16.59
C ILE A 78 16.29 -20.53 -16.05
N SER A 79 17.22 -21.48 -15.89
CA SER A 79 16.92 -22.80 -15.37
C SER A 79 16.38 -22.74 -13.94
N GLN A 80 16.94 -21.86 -13.11
CA GLN A 80 16.50 -21.64 -11.73
C GLN A 80 15.19 -20.85 -11.68
N ILE A 81 15.07 -19.81 -12.51
CA ILE A 81 13.83 -19.03 -12.63
C ILE A 81 12.66 -19.94 -12.99
N LYS A 82 12.82 -20.77 -14.03
CA LYS A 82 11.78 -21.73 -14.47
C LYS A 82 11.55 -22.84 -13.45
N ARG A 83 12.61 -23.44 -12.90
CA ARG A 83 12.51 -24.56 -11.96
C ARG A 83 11.77 -24.21 -10.67
N PHE A 84 11.97 -22.99 -10.15
CA PHE A 84 11.35 -22.54 -8.91
C PHE A 84 10.21 -21.53 -9.14
N PHE A 85 9.80 -21.34 -10.39
CA PHE A 85 8.70 -20.46 -10.77
C PHE A 85 8.87 -19.05 -10.20
N LEU A 86 10.10 -18.54 -10.27
CA LEU A 86 10.47 -17.25 -9.73
C LEU A 86 9.91 -16.14 -10.63
N ARG A 87 9.47 -15.06 -10.00
CA ARG A 87 8.90 -13.88 -10.65
C ARG A 87 9.59 -12.62 -10.14
N ASN A 88 9.45 -11.51 -10.88
CA ASN A 88 9.96 -10.22 -10.43
C ASN A 88 9.47 -9.92 -9.01
N GLU A 89 10.38 -9.32 -8.24
CA GLU A 89 10.22 -8.97 -6.82
C GLU A 89 10.19 -10.16 -5.85
N ASP A 90 10.44 -11.39 -6.31
CA ASP A 90 10.69 -12.51 -5.39
C ASP A 90 12.00 -12.30 -4.63
N ILE A 91 11.96 -12.40 -3.30
CA ILE A 91 13.15 -12.40 -2.45
C ILE A 91 13.75 -13.81 -2.49
N VAL A 92 14.88 -13.96 -3.17
CA VAL A 92 15.55 -15.25 -3.33
C VAL A 92 16.71 -15.32 -2.35
N PHE A 93 16.72 -16.34 -1.48
CA PHE A 93 17.86 -16.66 -0.62
C PHE A 93 18.53 -17.93 -1.13
N GLY A 94 19.86 -17.93 -1.26
CA GLY A 94 20.56 -19.06 -1.83
C GLY A 94 22.04 -19.13 -1.48
N GLU A 95 22.63 -20.28 -1.83
CA GLU A 95 24.06 -20.48 -1.86
C GLU A 95 24.65 -19.80 -3.10
N LEU A 96 25.65 -18.95 -2.89
CA LEU A 96 26.32 -18.18 -3.91
C LEU A 96 27.58 -18.92 -4.38
N ARG A 97 27.86 -18.82 -5.68
CA ARG A 97 29.16 -19.17 -6.27
C ARG A 97 29.88 -17.91 -6.73
N ILE A 98 31.20 -17.94 -6.66
CA ILE A 98 32.04 -16.94 -7.30
C ILE A 98 31.86 -16.99 -8.83
N PRO A 99 32.11 -15.87 -9.53
CA PRO A 99 32.08 -15.85 -10.99
C PRO A 99 33.04 -16.88 -11.58
N ILE A 100 32.64 -17.55 -12.67
CA ILE A 100 33.46 -18.56 -13.36
C ILE A 100 33.83 -18.04 -14.76
N GLY A 101 35.10 -18.17 -15.15
CA GLY A 101 35.56 -17.80 -16.48
C GLY A 101 35.49 -16.29 -16.73
N THR A 102 34.64 -15.86 -17.66
CA THR A 102 34.45 -14.46 -18.06
C THR A 102 33.32 -13.75 -17.31
N GLU A 103 32.59 -14.46 -16.44
CA GLU A 103 31.54 -13.87 -15.61
C GLU A 103 32.14 -12.83 -14.64
N LYS A 104 31.43 -11.72 -14.43
CA LYS A 104 31.82 -10.67 -13.47
C LYS A 104 31.03 -10.73 -12.16
N ASN A 105 29.83 -11.31 -12.19
CA ASN A 105 28.89 -11.30 -11.07
C ASN A 105 28.90 -12.65 -10.35
N TYR A 106 28.63 -12.62 -9.04
CA TYR A 106 28.30 -13.84 -8.29
C TYR A 106 27.07 -14.50 -8.92
N GLY A 107 26.94 -15.81 -8.78
CA GLY A 107 25.76 -16.54 -9.26
C GLY A 107 25.08 -17.29 -8.13
N ILE A 108 23.76 -17.51 -8.23
CA ILE A 108 23.09 -18.48 -7.38
C ILE A 108 23.56 -19.88 -7.80
N LEU A 109 24.20 -20.60 -6.89
CA LEU A 109 24.50 -22.02 -7.03
C LEU A 109 23.26 -22.86 -6.69
N LYS A 110 22.59 -22.54 -5.57
CA LYS A 110 21.42 -23.26 -5.10
C LYS A 110 20.42 -22.31 -4.45
N VAL A 111 19.18 -22.31 -4.95
CA VAL A 111 18.05 -21.63 -4.28
C VAL A 111 17.68 -22.42 -3.03
N LEU A 112 17.62 -21.74 -1.89
CA LEU A 112 17.37 -22.33 -0.57
C LEU A 112 16.04 -21.85 0.03
N LEU A 113 15.67 -20.59 -0.22
CA LEU A 113 14.35 -20.05 0.11
C LEU A 113 13.87 -19.09 -0.98
N VAL A 114 12.56 -19.01 -1.14
CA VAL A 114 11.86 -18.02 -1.97
C VAL A 114 10.83 -17.33 -1.08
N ASN A 115 10.94 -16.01 -0.95
CA ASN A 115 10.11 -15.17 -0.07
C ASN A 115 10.08 -15.65 1.39
N GLY A 116 11.14 -16.31 1.88
CA GLY A 116 11.21 -16.83 3.25
C GLY A 116 10.58 -18.21 3.45
N ASP A 117 10.12 -18.83 2.38
CA ASP A 117 9.57 -20.19 2.38
C ASP A 117 10.46 -21.14 1.57
N LEU A 118 10.25 -22.44 1.74
CA LEU A 118 10.98 -23.44 0.97
C LEU A 118 10.64 -23.32 -0.54
N PRO A 119 11.61 -23.53 -1.45
CA PRO A 119 11.41 -23.30 -2.88
C PRO A 119 10.34 -24.21 -3.50
N GLU A 120 10.00 -25.33 -2.88
CA GLU A 120 8.92 -26.21 -3.36
C GLU A 120 7.55 -25.52 -3.24
N LYS A 121 7.36 -24.64 -2.25
CA LYS A 121 6.10 -23.90 -2.08
C LYS A 121 5.85 -22.85 -3.16
N SER A 122 6.89 -22.34 -3.81
CA SER A 122 6.69 -21.34 -4.87
C SER A 122 6.02 -21.93 -6.11
N LEU A 123 6.07 -23.26 -6.28
CA LEU A 123 5.38 -24.00 -7.34
C LEU A 123 3.86 -24.06 -7.14
N GLU A 124 3.41 -24.02 -5.88
CA GLU A 124 1.98 -24.08 -5.52
C GLU A 124 1.35 -22.68 -5.39
N ARG A 125 2.17 -21.62 -5.51
CA ARG A 125 1.72 -20.24 -5.33
C ARG A 125 0.86 -19.81 -6.53
N PRO A 126 -0.41 -19.37 -6.30
CA PRO A 126 -1.26 -18.89 -7.38
C PRO A 126 -0.70 -17.61 -8.02
N TYR A 127 -1.15 -17.30 -9.23
CA TYR A 127 -0.99 -15.95 -9.78
C TYR A 127 -2.03 -15.03 -9.18
N PHE A 128 -1.62 -13.81 -8.84
CA PHE A 128 -2.51 -12.76 -8.35
C PHE A 128 -3.74 -12.56 -9.24
N ASP A 129 -3.55 -12.64 -10.56
CA ASP A 129 -4.64 -12.44 -11.53
C ASP A 129 -5.60 -13.65 -11.62
N ASP A 130 -5.18 -14.83 -11.14
CA ASP A 130 -6.02 -16.04 -11.03
C ASP A 130 -6.81 -16.09 -9.71
N LEU A 131 -6.47 -15.24 -8.74
CA LEU A 131 -7.15 -15.17 -7.46
C LEU A 131 -8.57 -14.61 -7.62
N ILE A 132 -9.54 -15.20 -6.92
CA ILE A 132 -10.95 -14.82 -7.04
C ILE A 132 -11.19 -13.48 -6.30
N PRO A 133 -11.48 -12.38 -7.01
CA PRO A 133 -11.78 -11.10 -6.37
C PRO A 133 -13.14 -11.14 -5.66
N SER A 134 -13.23 -10.49 -4.52
CA SER A 134 -14.48 -10.22 -3.79
C SER A 134 -14.60 -8.73 -3.44
N TYR A 135 -15.82 -8.33 -3.04
CA TYR A 135 -15.98 -7.06 -2.36
C TYR A 135 -15.25 -7.08 -1.00
N PRO A 136 -14.80 -5.93 -0.50
CA PRO A 136 -14.39 -5.80 0.89
C PRO A 136 -15.55 -6.18 1.81
N ASP A 137 -15.30 -7.12 2.72
CA ASP A 137 -16.25 -7.65 3.71
C ASP A 137 -15.71 -7.59 5.14
N GLU A 138 -14.45 -7.17 5.31
CA GLU A 138 -13.82 -6.89 6.59
C GLU A 138 -13.43 -5.42 6.64
N LYS A 139 -14.01 -4.67 7.59
CA LYS A 139 -13.74 -3.24 7.78
C LYS A 139 -12.42 -3.03 8.53
N LEU A 140 -11.59 -2.10 8.05
CA LEU A 140 -10.41 -1.64 8.78
C LEU A 140 -10.82 -0.91 10.05
N ASN A 141 -10.15 -1.23 11.15
CA ASN A 141 -10.41 -0.57 12.42
C ASN A 141 -9.63 0.74 12.51
N LEU A 142 -10.34 1.87 12.58
CA LEU A 142 -9.74 3.19 12.83
C LEU A 142 -9.83 3.62 14.30
N GLY A 143 -10.42 2.77 15.16
CA GLY A 143 -10.43 2.89 16.61
C GLY A 143 -10.95 4.23 17.15
N GLY A 144 -10.41 4.64 18.30
CA GLY A 144 -10.52 6.01 18.81
C GLY A 144 -9.39 6.89 18.27
N GLY A 145 -9.05 6.74 16.98
CA GLY A 145 -8.01 7.50 16.30
C GLY A 145 -8.30 9.00 16.23
N GLU A 146 -7.54 9.68 15.39
CA GLU A 146 -7.72 11.12 15.17
C GLU A 146 -9.12 11.45 14.62
N ILE A 147 -9.53 12.71 14.77
CA ILE A 147 -10.86 13.17 14.35
C ILE A 147 -11.12 12.86 12.87
N SER A 148 -10.11 13.00 12.01
CA SER A 148 -10.18 12.64 10.58
C SER A 148 -10.48 11.17 10.35
N SER A 149 -9.74 10.28 10.99
CA SER A 149 -9.96 8.83 10.88
C SER A 149 -11.35 8.44 11.40
N ARG A 150 -11.81 9.05 12.50
CA ARG A 150 -13.16 8.81 13.03
C ARG A 150 -14.27 9.32 12.11
N ILE A 151 -14.07 10.43 11.40
CA ILE A 151 -15.02 10.92 10.39
C ILE A 151 -15.05 9.98 9.19
N ILE A 152 -13.88 9.58 8.68
CA ILE A 152 -13.78 8.61 7.59
C ILE A 152 -14.47 7.30 7.96
N ASP A 153 -14.25 6.80 9.17
CA ASP A 153 -14.84 5.55 9.67
C ASP A 153 -16.39 5.55 9.67
N LEU A 154 -17.01 6.72 9.87
CA LEU A 154 -18.46 6.93 9.84
C LEU A 154 -19.00 7.16 8.43
N ILE A 155 -18.28 7.95 7.63
CA ILE A 155 -18.81 8.49 6.36
C ILE A 155 -18.33 7.66 5.17
N SER A 156 -17.07 7.23 5.15
CA SER A 156 -16.48 6.51 4.03
C SER A 156 -15.66 5.32 4.55
N PRO A 157 -16.34 4.28 5.11
CA PRO A 157 -15.66 3.17 5.77
C PRO A 157 -14.72 2.44 4.81
N ILE A 158 -13.54 2.08 5.31
CA ILE A 158 -12.50 1.42 4.50
C ILE A 158 -12.51 -0.07 4.83
N GLY A 159 -12.58 -0.92 3.81
CA GLY A 159 -12.42 -2.37 3.97
C GLY A 159 -11.09 -2.92 3.46
N LYS A 160 -10.76 -4.14 3.87
CA LYS A 160 -9.67 -4.93 3.28
C LYS A 160 -9.95 -5.17 1.79
N GLY A 161 -9.08 -4.64 0.93
CA GLY A 161 -9.27 -4.70 -0.52
C GLY A 161 -9.95 -3.48 -1.15
N GLN A 162 -10.12 -2.39 -0.40
CA GLN A 162 -10.75 -1.15 -0.90
C GLN A 162 -9.94 -0.50 -2.02
N ARG A 163 -10.63 0.08 -3.01
CA ARG A 163 -10.10 1.00 -4.02
C ARG A 163 -10.56 2.41 -3.70
N GLY A 164 -9.81 3.08 -2.84
CA GLY A 164 -10.14 4.42 -2.33
C GLY A 164 -9.50 5.54 -3.12
N LEU A 165 -10.22 6.65 -3.25
CA LEU A 165 -9.72 7.91 -3.79
C LEU A 165 -9.89 9.01 -2.74
N ILE A 166 -8.81 9.70 -2.39
CA ILE A 166 -8.85 10.97 -1.66
C ILE A 166 -8.77 12.09 -2.69
N VAL A 167 -9.90 12.69 -3.00
CA VAL A 167 -10.05 13.71 -4.03
C VAL A 167 -9.87 15.07 -3.37
N ALA A 168 -8.80 15.78 -3.72
CA ALA A 168 -8.39 16.97 -2.98
C ALA A 168 -7.95 18.10 -3.90
N PRO A 169 -8.38 19.35 -3.66
CA PRO A 169 -7.71 20.49 -4.24
C PRO A 169 -6.31 20.67 -3.61
N PRO A 170 -5.40 21.41 -4.28
CA PRO A 170 -4.13 21.79 -3.69
C PRO A 170 -4.31 22.45 -2.31
N LYS A 171 -3.43 22.14 -1.36
CA LYS A 171 -3.43 22.66 0.02
C LYS A 171 -4.59 22.24 0.93
N ALA A 172 -5.47 21.31 0.50
CA ALA A 172 -6.60 20.82 1.31
C ALA A 172 -6.22 19.95 2.52
N GLY A 173 -4.93 19.72 2.78
CA GLY A 173 -4.46 18.85 3.87
C GLY A 173 -4.34 17.37 3.50
N LYS A 174 -4.18 17.04 2.21
CA LYS A 174 -4.04 15.65 1.72
C LYS A 174 -2.96 14.86 2.47
N THR A 175 -1.80 15.46 2.67
CA THR A 175 -0.62 14.81 3.25
C THR A 175 -0.85 14.50 4.73
N VAL A 176 -1.37 15.47 5.48
CA VAL A 176 -1.73 15.27 6.89
C VAL A 176 -2.78 14.18 7.04
N LEU A 177 -3.80 14.16 6.17
CA LEU A 177 -4.84 13.15 6.20
C LEU A 177 -4.28 11.74 5.94
N LEU A 178 -3.40 11.60 4.94
CA LEU A 178 -2.76 10.34 4.56
C LEU A 178 -1.86 9.82 5.69
N SER A 179 -0.99 10.66 6.26
CA SER A 179 -0.12 10.29 7.39
C SER A 179 -0.91 9.91 8.64
N THR A 180 -2.01 10.63 8.91
CA THR A 180 -2.91 10.32 10.04
C THR A 180 -3.55 8.95 9.85
N LEU A 181 -4.08 8.70 8.65
CA LEU A 181 -4.72 7.43 8.33
C LEU A 181 -3.71 6.27 8.41
N ALA A 182 -2.48 6.46 7.94
CA ALA A 182 -1.41 5.46 8.03
C ALA A 182 -1.13 5.07 9.49
N ASN A 183 -0.89 6.06 10.35
CA ASN A 183 -0.59 5.84 11.76
C ASN A 183 -1.75 5.16 12.51
N ASP A 184 -2.99 5.58 12.28
CA ASP A 184 -4.15 4.95 12.91
C ASP A 184 -4.35 3.51 12.42
N ILE A 185 -4.18 3.24 11.12
CA ILE A 185 -4.29 1.88 10.58
C ILE A 185 -3.20 0.97 11.17
N ILE A 186 -1.94 1.42 11.21
CA ILE A 186 -0.84 0.63 11.80
C ILE A 186 -1.13 0.32 13.27
N LYS A 187 -1.60 1.31 14.03
CA LYS A 187 -1.89 1.17 15.46
C LYS A 187 -3.00 0.16 15.74
N TYR A 188 -4.07 0.17 14.95
CA TYR A 188 -5.28 -0.62 15.21
C TYR A 188 -5.39 -1.89 14.36
N ASN A 189 -4.54 -2.06 13.35
CA ASN A 189 -4.51 -3.22 12.44
C ASN A 189 -3.03 -3.65 12.22
N PRO A 190 -2.32 -4.09 13.28
CA PRO A 190 -0.89 -4.42 13.20
C PRO A 190 -0.58 -5.62 12.30
N GLU A 191 -1.59 -6.34 11.82
CA GLU A 191 -1.46 -7.42 10.85
C GLU A 191 -1.35 -6.95 9.39
N ILE A 192 -1.66 -5.67 9.11
CA ILE A 192 -1.61 -5.08 7.76
C ILE A 192 -0.25 -4.43 7.54
N ASP A 193 0.45 -4.85 6.47
CA ASP A 193 1.68 -4.18 6.07
C ASP A 193 1.30 -2.86 5.33
N VAL A 194 1.68 -1.71 5.90
CA VAL A 194 1.34 -0.39 5.37
C VAL A 194 2.51 0.18 4.57
N TRP A 195 2.27 0.44 3.29
CA TRP A 195 3.22 0.99 2.35
C TRP A 195 2.76 2.37 1.89
N ILE A 196 3.69 3.32 1.80
CA ILE A 196 3.43 4.66 1.27
C ILE A 196 4.20 4.82 -0.04
N LEU A 197 3.50 5.17 -1.12
CA LEU A 197 4.07 5.40 -2.43
C LEU A 197 3.93 6.88 -2.83
N LEU A 198 5.05 7.59 -2.86
CA LEU A 198 5.11 9.03 -3.17
C LEU A 198 5.66 9.23 -4.58
N ILE A 199 4.89 9.87 -5.45
CA ILE A 199 5.22 10.06 -6.86
C ILE A 199 5.19 11.53 -7.21
N ASP A 200 6.31 12.02 -7.77
CA ASP A 200 6.48 13.39 -8.25
C ASP A 200 6.17 14.42 -7.14
N GLU A 201 6.57 14.09 -5.92
CA GLU A 201 6.40 14.93 -4.74
C GLU A 201 7.74 15.49 -4.26
N ARG A 202 7.68 16.52 -3.42
CA ARG A 202 8.88 17.24 -3.00
C ARG A 202 9.74 16.44 -2.01
N PRO A 203 11.09 16.51 -2.10
CA PRO A 203 11.97 15.80 -1.18
C PRO A 203 11.70 16.07 0.31
N GLU A 204 11.34 17.31 0.66
CA GLU A 204 10.98 17.68 2.04
C GLU A 204 9.68 17.01 2.51
N GLU A 205 8.69 16.84 1.63
CA GLU A 205 7.44 16.14 1.95
C GLU A 205 7.67 14.63 2.09
N VAL A 206 8.57 14.05 1.29
CA VAL A 206 9.01 12.65 1.44
C VAL A 206 9.70 12.43 2.79
N THR A 207 10.54 13.38 3.20
CA THR A 207 11.26 13.32 4.48
C THR A 207 10.29 13.40 5.66
N ASP A 208 9.35 14.36 5.62
CA ASP A 208 8.31 14.51 6.65
C ASP A 208 7.50 13.22 6.85
N ILE A 209 7.09 12.56 5.76
CA ILE A 209 6.35 11.29 5.84
C ILE A 209 7.19 10.18 6.49
N LYS A 210 8.48 10.05 6.11
CA LYS A 210 9.38 9.05 6.69
C LYS A 210 9.59 9.26 8.19
N GLU A 211 9.61 10.51 8.65
CA GLU A 211 9.75 10.84 10.07
C GLU A 211 8.45 10.63 10.86
N ASN A 212 7.30 10.91 10.23
CA ASN A 212 5.98 10.86 10.87
C ASN A 212 5.31 9.48 10.84
N VAL A 213 5.65 8.60 9.90
CA VAL A 213 5.05 7.25 9.75
C VAL A 213 6.14 6.18 9.75
N LYS A 214 6.80 6.03 10.91
CA LYS A 214 8.03 5.22 11.05
C LYS A 214 7.85 3.72 10.78
N ASP A 215 6.65 3.21 11.05
CA ASP A 215 6.32 1.80 10.91
C ASP A 215 5.78 1.44 9.51
N ALA A 216 5.69 2.42 8.60
CA ALA A 216 5.34 2.19 7.20
C ALA A 216 6.59 2.07 6.32
N GLU A 217 6.52 1.22 5.30
CA GLU A 217 7.53 1.20 4.24
C GLU A 217 7.27 2.33 3.25
N VAL A 218 8.22 3.27 3.11
CA VAL A 218 8.08 4.43 2.21
C VAL A 218 8.88 4.23 0.94
N TYR A 219 8.16 4.14 -0.18
CA TYR A 219 8.67 4.13 -1.54
C TYR A 219 8.42 5.51 -2.17
N SER A 220 9.43 6.08 -2.82
CA SER A 220 9.31 7.44 -3.36
C SER A 220 10.08 7.60 -4.66
N ALA A 221 9.50 8.35 -5.60
CA ALA A 221 10.21 8.97 -6.70
C ALA A 221 9.86 10.47 -6.71
N THR A 222 10.86 11.32 -6.50
CA THR A 222 10.70 12.77 -6.33
C THR A 222 10.57 13.50 -7.67
N PHE A 223 10.05 14.73 -7.67
CA PHE A 223 9.85 15.50 -8.90
C PHE A 223 11.12 15.81 -9.71
N ASP A 224 12.30 15.68 -9.08
CA ASP A 224 13.60 15.90 -9.73
C ASP A 224 14.05 14.72 -10.61
N GLU A 225 13.34 13.57 -10.54
CA GLU A 225 13.70 12.35 -11.26
C GLU A 225 13.03 12.26 -12.65
N ASP A 226 13.61 11.46 -13.55
CA ASP A 226 12.97 11.21 -14.86
C ASP A 226 11.61 10.53 -14.64
N PRO A 227 10.53 10.93 -15.34
CA PRO A 227 9.23 10.31 -15.23
C PRO A 227 9.21 8.78 -15.43
N ARG A 228 10.22 8.19 -16.08
CA ARG A 228 10.41 6.73 -16.16
C ARG A 228 10.71 6.09 -14.81
N VAL A 229 11.41 6.79 -13.93
CA VAL A 229 11.66 6.32 -12.55
C VAL A 229 10.32 6.23 -11.80
N HIS A 230 9.42 7.19 -12.01
CA HIS A 230 8.11 7.20 -11.36
C HIS A 230 7.29 5.95 -11.74
N THR A 231 7.28 5.61 -13.04
CA THR A 231 6.56 4.44 -13.53
C THR A 231 7.24 3.13 -13.10
N GLU A 232 8.57 3.06 -13.11
CA GLU A 232 9.34 1.90 -12.64
C GLU A 232 9.11 1.61 -11.15
N VAL A 233 9.27 2.62 -10.29
CA VAL A 233 9.05 2.48 -8.83
C VAL A 233 7.62 2.02 -8.56
N THR A 234 6.63 2.59 -9.25
CA THR A 234 5.22 2.19 -9.09
C THR A 234 4.98 0.74 -9.49
N GLU A 235 5.51 0.30 -10.63
CA GLU A 235 5.34 -1.08 -11.10
C GLU A 235 6.03 -2.08 -10.17
N ASN A 236 7.23 -1.77 -9.68
CA ASN A 236 7.95 -2.61 -8.72
C ASN A 236 7.15 -2.75 -7.41
N VAL A 237 6.67 -1.64 -6.84
CA VAL A 237 5.84 -1.66 -5.63
C VAL A 237 4.56 -2.46 -5.85
N LEU A 238 3.91 -2.33 -7.00
CA LEU A 238 2.72 -3.11 -7.33
C LEU A 238 3.03 -4.61 -7.41
N GLN A 239 4.14 -5.00 -8.05
CA GLN A 239 4.56 -6.40 -8.12
C GLN A 239 4.88 -6.95 -6.73
N MET A 240 5.64 -6.23 -5.91
CA MET A 240 5.92 -6.58 -4.52
C MET A 240 4.63 -6.85 -3.74
N ALA A 241 3.64 -5.96 -3.86
CA ALA A 241 2.37 -6.08 -3.15
C ALA A 241 1.60 -7.33 -3.61
N LYS A 242 1.52 -7.57 -4.93
CA LYS A 242 0.91 -8.78 -5.49
C LYS A 242 1.58 -10.05 -4.95
N ARG A 243 2.91 -10.07 -4.85
CA ARG A 243 3.66 -11.21 -4.29
C ARG A 243 3.33 -11.47 -2.82
N GLN A 244 3.09 -10.43 -2.02
CA GLN A 244 2.66 -10.61 -0.62
C GLN A 244 1.21 -11.12 -0.52
N VAL A 245 0.30 -10.58 -1.35
CA VAL A 245 -1.12 -10.99 -1.32
C VAL A 245 -1.32 -12.44 -1.76
N GLU A 246 -0.55 -12.91 -2.74
CA GLU A 246 -0.51 -14.33 -3.13
C GLU A 246 -0.10 -15.27 -1.97
N ARG A 247 0.53 -14.74 -0.93
CA ARG A 247 0.91 -15.47 0.29
C ARG A 247 -0.11 -15.33 1.42
N GLY A 248 -1.25 -14.70 1.15
CA GLY A 248 -2.32 -14.50 2.13
C GLY A 248 -2.12 -13.29 3.04
N LYS A 249 -1.24 -12.35 2.69
CA LYS A 249 -1.06 -11.12 3.46
C LYS A 249 -2.02 -10.01 3.06
N ASP A 250 -2.36 -9.16 4.02
CA ASP A 250 -3.08 -7.91 3.82
C ASP A 250 -2.09 -6.76 3.63
N ILE A 251 -2.13 -6.12 2.46
CA ILE A 251 -1.27 -4.98 2.11
C ILE A 251 -2.14 -3.74 1.92
N LEU A 252 -1.73 -2.63 2.52
CA LEU A 252 -2.30 -1.31 2.25
C LEU A 252 -1.25 -0.44 1.56
N ILE A 253 -1.58 0.11 0.40
CA ILE A 253 -0.78 1.13 -0.28
C ILE A 253 -1.50 2.47 -0.18
N LEU A 254 -0.86 3.44 0.45
CA LEU A 254 -1.26 4.84 0.45
C LEU A 254 -0.44 5.58 -0.60
N MET A 255 -1.08 6.11 -1.63
CA MET A 255 -0.40 6.70 -2.77
C MET A 255 -0.65 8.21 -2.88
N ASP A 256 0.43 8.98 -3.08
CA ASP A 256 0.36 10.42 -3.34
C ASP A 256 1.28 10.79 -4.53
N SER A 257 0.77 10.97 -5.77
CA SER A 257 -0.63 10.92 -6.19
C SER A 257 -0.86 10.15 -7.49
N LEU A 258 -2.09 9.63 -7.64
CA LEU A 258 -2.51 8.94 -8.86
C LEU A 258 -2.55 9.88 -10.08
N THR A 259 -2.90 11.16 -9.85
CA THR A 259 -2.89 12.19 -10.92
C THR A 259 -1.49 12.41 -11.47
N ARG A 260 -0.49 12.52 -10.59
CA ARG A 260 0.91 12.70 -11.02
C ARG A 260 1.46 11.47 -11.73
N LEU A 261 1.14 10.26 -11.24
CA LEU A 261 1.50 9.03 -11.95
C LEU A 261 0.92 8.99 -13.37
N ALA A 262 -0.34 9.37 -13.54
CA ALA A 262 -0.97 9.41 -14.86
C ALA A 262 -0.26 10.39 -15.81
N ARG A 263 0.20 11.55 -15.30
CA ARG A 263 1.04 12.47 -16.07
C ARG A 263 2.38 11.85 -16.46
N SER A 264 3.04 11.14 -15.55
CA SER A 264 4.29 10.44 -15.84
C SER A 264 4.12 9.37 -16.91
N TYR A 265 3.05 8.57 -16.88
CA TYR A 265 2.76 7.65 -17.99
C TYR A 265 2.51 8.40 -19.29
N ASN A 266 1.75 9.50 -19.28
CA ASN A 266 1.47 10.27 -20.49
C ASN A 266 2.73 10.85 -21.16
N ILE A 267 3.77 11.11 -20.39
CA ILE A 267 5.08 11.59 -20.90
C ILE A 267 5.93 10.42 -21.44
N THR A 268 5.88 9.27 -20.78
CA THR A 268 6.84 8.17 -21.01
C THR A 268 6.39 7.14 -22.03
N ILE A 269 5.08 6.98 -22.23
CA ILE A 269 4.59 6.01 -23.20
C ILE A 269 4.83 6.50 -24.64
N PRO A 270 5.10 5.59 -25.60
CA PRO A 270 5.11 5.94 -27.00
C PRO A 270 3.73 6.47 -27.43
N SER A 271 3.72 7.58 -28.17
CA SER A 271 2.48 8.17 -28.65
C SER A 271 1.71 7.20 -29.55
N SER A 272 0.42 7.05 -29.29
CA SER A 272 -0.51 6.30 -30.12
C SER A 272 -1.00 7.10 -31.33
N GLY A 273 -0.62 8.37 -31.47
CA GLY A 273 -1.14 9.31 -32.46
C GLY A 273 -2.60 9.74 -32.23
N LYS A 274 -3.22 9.38 -31.10
CA LYS A 274 -4.58 9.78 -30.73
C LYS A 274 -4.54 10.50 -29.38
N LEU A 275 -5.21 11.65 -29.30
CA LEU A 275 -5.34 12.40 -28.05
C LEU A 275 -6.82 12.56 -27.70
N ILE A 276 -7.14 12.38 -26.42
CA ILE A 276 -8.44 12.76 -25.85
C ILE A 276 -8.36 14.18 -25.27
N SER A 277 -9.48 14.67 -24.74
CA SER A 277 -9.55 15.98 -24.07
C SER A 277 -8.46 16.09 -22.99
N GLY A 278 -7.86 17.27 -22.88
CA GLY A 278 -6.75 17.50 -21.95
C GLY A 278 -5.37 17.05 -22.44
N GLY A 279 -5.23 16.62 -23.71
CA GLY A 279 -3.92 16.28 -24.29
C GLY A 279 -3.37 14.94 -23.80
N ILE A 280 -4.26 14.03 -23.41
CA ILE A 280 -3.91 12.73 -22.86
C ILE A 280 -3.95 11.68 -23.97
N ASP A 281 -2.94 10.84 -24.03
CA ASP A 281 -2.98 9.61 -24.81
C ASP A 281 -3.81 8.55 -24.07
N PRO A 282 -4.86 7.96 -24.66
CA PRO A 282 -5.68 6.95 -24.00
C PRO A 282 -4.88 5.78 -23.40
N ASN A 283 -3.76 5.40 -24.02
CA ASN A 283 -2.90 4.32 -23.52
C ASN A 283 -2.18 4.71 -22.23
N ALA A 284 -2.00 6.00 -21.96
CA ALA A 284 -1.35 6.49 -20.73
C ALA A 284 -2.20 6.20 -19.50
N LEU A 285 -3.52 6.19 -19.64
CA LEU A 285 -4.46 5.93 -18.54
C LEU A 285 -4.58 4.45 -18.20
N TYR A 286 -4.13 3.55 -19.08
CA TYR A 286 -4.22 2.10 -18.85
C TYR A 286 -3.47 1.67 -17.59
N TYR A 287 -2.22 2.13 -17.42
CA TYR A 287 -1.37 1.69 -16.31
C TYR A 287 -1.82 2.21 -14.94
N PRO A 288 -2.15 3.51 -14.75
CA PRO A 288 -2.74 3.99 -13.50
C PRO A 288 -4.08 3.32 -13.17
N LYS A 289 -4.95 3.06 -14.17
CA LYS A 289 -6.19 2.31 -13.96
C LYS A 289 -5.91 0.89 -13.51
N ARG A 290 -4.92 0.23 -14.12
CA ARG A 290 -4.47 -1.11 -13.72
C ARG A 290 -3.92 -1.12 -12.30
N PHE A 291 -3.16 -0.10 -11.91
CA PHE A 291 -2.64 0.07 -10.56
C PHE A 291 -3.78 0.16 -9.54
N LEU A 292 -4.69 1.13 -9.69
CA LEU A 292 -5.84 1.28 -8.78
C LEU A 292 -6.77 0.06 -8.83
N GLY A 293 -6.98 -0.51 -10.02
CA GLY A 293 -7.81 -1.71 -10.25
C GLY A 293 -7.18 -3.01 -9.74
N ALA A 294 -5.90 -3.00 -9.37
CA ALA A 294 -5.28 -4.13 -8.72
C ALA A 294 -5.84 -4.32 -7.30
N ALA A 295 -6.23 -3.25 -6.61
CA ALA A 295 -6.79 -3.35 -5.28
C ALA A 295 -8.13 -4.11 -5.27
N ARG A 296 -8.16 -5.15 -4.43
CA ARG A 296 -9.25 -6.12 -4.33
C ARG A 296 -9.07 -6.96 -3.06
N ASN A 297 -10.19 -7.38 -2.51
CA ASN A 297 -10.23 -8.45 -1.53
C ASN A 297 -10.09 -9.80 -2.25
N ILE A 298 -9.41 -10.78 -1.66
CA ILE A 298 -9.28 -12.12 -2.24
C ILE A 298 -10.03 -13.12 -1.37
N LYS A 299 -10.94 -13.87 -1.99
CA LYS A 299 -11.69 -14.92 -1.30
C LYS A 299 -10.75 -16.01 -0.76
N LYS A 300 -10.74 -16.20 0.57
CA LYS A 300 -9.84 -17.15 1.28
C LYS A 300 -8.35 -16.84 1.08
N GLY A 301 -8.00 -15.58 0.84
CA GLY A 301 -6.63 -15.10 0.69
C GLY A 301 -6.39 -13.85 1.54
N GLY A 302 -5.35 -13.09 1.16
CA GLY A 302 -5.12 -11.76 1.71
C GLY A 302 -5.87 -10.69 0.93
N SER A 303 -5.49 -9.43 1.09
CA SER A 303 -6.12 -8.32 0.39
C SER A 303 -5.10 -7.28 -0.06
N LEU A 304 -5.39 -6.63 -1.21
CA LEU A 304 -4.67 -5.44 -1.64
C LEU A 304 -5.59 -4.24 -1.51
N THR A 305 -5.33 -3.37 -0.54
CA THR A 305 -6.03 -2.10 -0.37
C THR A 305 -5.17 -1.00 -0.99
N ILE A 306 -5.75 -0.15 -1.84
CA ILE A 306 -5.08 1.03 -2.39
C ILE A 306 -5.96 2.23 -2.11
N ILE A 307 -5.37 3.24 -1.45
CA ILE A 307 -5.99 4.56 -1.28
C ILE A 307 -5.05 5.56 -1.93
N ALA A 308 -5.51 6.19 -3.00
CA ALA A 308 -4.69 7.11 -3.76
C ALA A 308 -5.28 8.52 -3.73
N THR A 309 -4.42 9.54 -3.67
CA THR A 309 -4.86 10.92 -3.83
C THR A 309 -5.09 11.23 -5.31
N ALA A 310 -6.14 12.01 -5.59
CA ALA A 310 -6.44 12.56 -6.91
C ALA A 310 -6.62 14.08 -6.78
N LEU A 311 -5.90 14.83 -7.61
CA LEU A 311 -5.96 16.28 -7.61
C LEU A 311 -7.15 16.78 -8.43
N ILE A 312 -7.91 17.72 -7.86
CA ILE A 312 -8.98 18.45 -8.55
C ILE A 312 -8.76 19.96 -8.42
N GLU A 313 -9.51 20.73 -9.21
CA GLU A 313 -9.49 22.20 -9.15
C GLU A 313 -8.08 22.81 -9.31
N THR A 314 -7.22 22.16 -10.09
CA THR A 314 -5.84 22.60 -10.38
C THR A 314 -5.79 23.65 -11.49
N GLY A 315 -6.90 23.86 -12.20
CA GLY A 315 -6.95 24.66 -13.43
C GLY A 315 -6.46 23.93 -14.68
N SER A 316 -6.04 22.66 -14.55
CA SER A 316 -5.63 21.82 -15.68
C SER A 316 -6.78 20.95 -16.16
N ARG A 317 -7.15 21.11 -17.45
CA ARG A 317 -8.14 20.23 -18.10
C ARG A 317 -7.68 18.77 -18.13
N MET A 318 -6.36 18.53 -18.17
CA MET A 318 -5.78 17.19 -18.09
C MET A 318 -6.18 16.51 -16.78
N ASP A 319 -6.05 17.20 -15.65
CA ASP A 319 -6.32 16.61 -14.33
C ASP A 319 -7.81 16.32 -14.13
N GLU A 320 -8.69 17.18 -14.65
CA GLU A 320 -10.14 16.94 -14.65
C GLU A 320 -10.49 15.65 -15.40
N VAL A 321 -9.91 15.45 -16.59
CA VAL A 321 -10.13 14.23 -17.39
C VAL A 321 -9.55 13.00 -16.69
N ILE A 322 -8.34 13.11 -16.12
CA ILE A 322 -7.73 12.04 -15.33
C ILE A 322 -8.64 11.62 -14.17
N PHE A 323 -9.16 12.60 -13.42
CA PHE A 323 -10.04 12.34 -12.27
C PHE A 323 -11.32 11.61 -12.68
N GLU A 324 -12.02 12.08 -13.72
CA GLU A 324 -13.25 11.43 -14.20
C GLU A 324 -13.02 9.98 -14.63
N GLU A 325 -11.87 9.69 -15.26
CA GLU A 325 -11.50 8.34 -15.67
C GLU A 325 -11.20 7.39 -14.49
N PHE A 326 -10.72 7.91 -13.36
CA PHE A 326 -10.46 7.12 -12.14
C PHE A 326 -11.67 6.98 -11.23
N LYS A 327 -12.59 7.95 -11.25
CA LYS A 327 -13.84 7.90 -10.49
C LYS A 327 -14.66 6.63 -10.77
N GLY A 328 -14.67 6.18 -12.03
CA GLY A 328 -15.31 4.92 -12.43
C GLY A 328 -14.61 3.65 -11.90
N THR A 329 -13.32 3.74 -11.57
CA THR A 329 -12.47 2.61 -11.16
C THR A 329 -12.50 2.39 -9.63
N GLY A 330 -12.57 3.50 -8.87
CA GLY A 330 -12.70 3.49 -7.42
C GLY A 330 -14.06 2.98 -6.92
N ASN A 331 -14.09 2.53 -5.68
CA ASN A 331 -15.33 2.15 -4.97
C ASN A 331 -15.48 2.85 -3.61
N MET A 332 -14.55 3.75 -3.25
CA MET A 332 -14.61 4.63 -2.10
C MET A 332 -14.05 5.99 -2.49
N GLU A 333 -14.70 7.06 -2.05
CA GLU A 333 -14.30 8.45 -2.29
C GLU A 333 -14.32 9.23 -0.97
N ILE A 334 -13.27 9.99 -0.73
CA ILE A 334 -13.18 11.03 0.31
C ILE A 334 -12.90 12.33 -0.42
N ILE A 335 -13.86 13.25 -0.39
CA ILE A 335 -13.74 14.54 -1.08
C ILE A 335 -13.30 15.59 -0.06
N LEU A 336 -12.22 16.32 -0.36
CA LEU A 336 -11.79 17.46 0.43
C LEU A 336 -12.31 18.77 -0.15
N SER A 337 -12.76 19.66 0.71
CA SER A 337 -13.41 20.92 0.36
C SER A 337 -12.46 22.11 0.48
N ARG A 338 -12.35 22.87 -0.61
CA ARG A 338 -11.65 24.17 -0.63
C ARG A 338 -12.32 25.19 0.31
N THR A 339 -13.65 25.17 0.41
CA THR A 339 -14.39 26.07 1.29
C THR A 339 -14.03 25.86 2.76
N LEU A 340 -13.99 24.60 3.21
CA LEU A 340 -13.59 24.25 4.57
C LEU A 340 -12.13 24.61 4.85
N GLU A 341 -11.23 24.36 3.89
CA GLU A 341 -9.81 24.70 3.98
C GLU A 341 -9.59 26.21 4.14
N GLN A 342 -10.22 27.04 3.31
CA GLN A 342 -10.10 28.50 3.37
C GLN A 342 -10.60 29.08 4.69
N LEU A 343 -11.58 28.42 5.32
CA LEU A 343 -12.10 28.77 6.64
C LEU A 343 -11.32 28.13 7.80
N ARG A 344 -10.23 27.40 7.49
CA ARG A 344 -9.38 26.68 8.45
C ARG A 344 -10.13 25.65 9.28
N ILE A 345 -11.12 24.99 8.69
CA ILE A 345 -11.88 23.91 9.34
C ILE A 345 -11.27 22.58 8.88
N PHE A 346 -10.55 21.93 9.80
CA PHE A 346 -9.93 20.64 9.57
C PHE A 346 -10.54 19.54 10.45
N PRO A 347 -10.68 18.31 9.94
CA PRO A 347 -10.35 17.88 8.58
C PRO A 347 -11.33 18.46 7.54
N ALA A 348 -10.83 18.88 6.38
CA ALA A 348 -11.62 19.59 5.37
C ALA A 348 -12.44 18.61 4.50
N ILE A 349 -13.18 17.68 5.10
CA ILE A 349 -13.91 16.61 4.38
C ILE A 349 -15.33 17.08 4.04
N ASP A 350 -15.72 16.97 2.78
CA ASP A 350 -17.12 17.09 2.36
C ASP A 350 -17.84 15.78 2.66
N VAL A 351 -18.62 15.78 3.74
CA VAL A 351 -19.32 14.60 4.26
C VAL A 351 -20.39 14.07 3.29
N LEU A 352 -21.04 14.97 2.54
CA LEU A 352 -22.15 14.59 1.68
C LEU A 352 -21.66 13.97 0.38
N LYS A 353 -20.56 14.48 -0.18
CA LYS A 353 -19.95 13.93 -1.40
C LYS A 353 -19.06 12.71 -1.16
N SER A 354 -18.61 12.50 0.07
CA SER A 354 -17.81 11.32 0.43
C SER A 354 -18.68 10.09 0.66
N GLY A 355 -18.16 8.90 0.37
CA GLY A 355 -18.87 7.65 0.62
C GLY A 355 -18.18 6.41 0.07
N THR A 356 -18.68 5.25 0.48
CA THR A 356 -18.18 3.94 0.06
C THR A 356 -19.30 3.10 -0.54
N ARG A 357 -19.04 2.52 -1.71
CA ARG A 357 -19.98 1.58 -2.35
C ARG A 357 -20.04 0.29 -1.53
N ARG A 358 -21.24 -0.25 -1.37
CA ARG A 358 -21.51 -1.48 -0.62
C ARG A 358 -21.06 -1.43 0.86
N GLU A 359 -21.21 -0.28 1.50
CA GLU A 359 -20.95 -0.11 2.94
C GLU A 359 -21.79 -1.06 3.82
N ASP A 360 -22.89 -1.61 3.29
CA ASP A 360 -23.70 -2.67 3.92
C ASP A 360 -22.91 -3.95 4.24
N LEU A 361 -21.81 -4.20 3.52
CA LEU A 361 -20.92 -5.34 3.79
C LEU A 361 -19.91 -5.05 4.92
N LEU A 362 -19.68 -3.78 5.23
CA LEU A 362 -18.65 -3.34 6.19
C LEU A 362 -19.23 -2.93 7.54
N ILE A 363 -20.47 -2.43 7.54
CA ILE A 363 -21.12 -1.89 8.73
C ILE A 363 -22.40 -2.69 9.02
N PRO A 364 -22.58 -3.21 10.25
CA PRO A 364 -23.82 -3.86 10.65
C PRO A 364 -25.02 -2.94 10.47
N LYS A 365 -26.14 -3.51 9.98
CA LYS A 365 -27.36 -2.78 9.63
C LYS A 365 -27.82 -1.77 10.70
N GLU A 366 -27.81 -2.17 11.97
CA GLU A 366 -28.23 -1.32 13.09
C GLU A 366 -27.37 -0.05 13.25
N LYS A 367 -26.06 -0.15 13.01
CA LYS A 367 -25.15 0.99 13.04
C LYS A 367 -25.34 1.84 11.79
N LEU A 368 -25.50 1.19 10.63
CA LEU A 368 -25.64 1.85 9.35
C LEU A 368 -26.91 2.73 9.27
N GLU A 369 -28.05 2.26 9.79
CA GLU A 369 -29.28 3.06 9.85
C GLU A 369 -29.11 4.36 10.64
N LYS A 370 -28.32 4.33 11.73
CA LYS A 370 -27.99 5.51 12.53
C LYS A 370 -27.05 6.46 11.77
N ILE A 371 -26.06 5.93 11.07
CA ILE A 371 -25.16 6.72 10.22
C ILE A 371 -25.95 7.43 9.11
N TRP A 372 -26.90 6.74 8.47
CA TRP A 372 -27.77 7.35 7.47
C TRP A 372 -28.67 8.44 8.05
N LYS A 373 -29.16 8.26 9.27
CA LYS A 373 -29.91 9.31 9.97
C LYS A 373 -29.03 10.54 10.24
N LEU A 374 -27.82 10.34 10.73
CA LEU A 374 -26.84 11.42 10.93
C LEU A 374 -26.54 12.13 9.60
N ARG A 375 -26.30 11.39 8.51
CA ARG A 375 -26.09 11.97 7.17
C ARG A 375 -27.27 12.83 6.70
N ARG A 376 -28.52 12.41 6.96
CA ARG A 376 -29.71 13.21 6.63
C ARG A 376 -29.75 14.51 7.44
N GLU A 377 -29.50 14.45 8.74
CA GLU A 377 -29.42 15.64 9.61
C GLU A 377 -28.33 16.61 9.14
N LEU A 378 -27.15 16.09 8.75
CA LEU A 378 -26.06 16.91 8.20
C LEU A 378 -26.40 17.51 6.83
N SER A 379 -27.27 16.85 6.03
CA SER A 379 -27.68 17.36 4.71
C SER A 379 -28.64 18.54 4.78
N GLU A 380 -29.28 18.76 5.92
CA GLU A 380 -30.13 19.93 6.18
C GLU A 380 -29.30 21.17 6.58
N MET A 381 -28.01 20.98 6.89
CA MET A 381 -27.08 22.04 7.28
C MET A 381 -26.25 22.52 6.08
N SER A 382 -25.68 23.72 6.19
CA SER A 382 -24.60 24.12 5.28
C SER A 382 -23.36 23.25 5.48
N GLU A 383 -22.51 23.10 4.47
CA GLU A 383 -21.25 22.32 4.54
C GLU A 383 -20.40 22.70 5.77
N VAL A 384 -20.23 24.00 6.01
CA VAL A 384 -19.46 24.55 7.12
C VAL A 384 -20.08 24.21 8.47
N GLU A 385 -21.39 24.37 8.60
CA GLU A 385 -22.13 24.11 9.83
C GLU A 385 -22.16 22.60 10.14
N GLY A 386 -22.49 21.78 9.16
CA GLY A 386 -22.52 20.32 9.28
C GLY A 386 -21.16 19.78 9.70
N MET A 387 -20.07 20.26 9.08
CA MET A 387 -18.73 19.83 9.45
C MET A 387 -18.36 20.23 10.89
N ARG A 388 -18.66 21.47 11.31
CA ARG A 388 -18.42 21.91 12.69
C ARG A 388 -19.22 21.09 13.69
N ASN A 389 -20.50 20.86 13.40
CA ASN A 389 -21.38 20.04 14.23
C ASN A 389 -20.83 18.62 14.38
N LEU A 390 -20.42 17.99 13.28
CA LEU A 390 -19.84 16.65 13.29
C LEU A 390 -18.54 16.58 14.10
N ILE A 391 -17.65 17.57 13.96
CA ILE A 391 -16.41 17.65 14.75
C ILE A 391 -16.73 17.75 16.24
N GLU A 392 -17.66 18.63 16.64
CA GLU A 392 -18.07 18.77 18.03
C GLU A 392 -18.69 17.49 18.57
N LEU A 393 -19.52 16.82 17.77
CA LEU A 393 -20.17 15.58 18.14
C LEU A 393 -19.15 14.47 18.39
N ILE A 394 -18.16 14.32 17.49
CA ILE A 394 -17.07 13.34 17.62
C ILE A 394 -16.23 13.61 18.86
N LYS A 395 -15.91 14.89 19.15
CA LYS A 395 -15.14 15.28 20.34
C LYS A 395 -15.85 14.97 21.66
N ARG A 396 -17.18 14.88 21.68
CA ARG A 396 -17.97 14.57 22.90
C ARG A 396 -17.87 13.11 23.33
N TYR A 397 -17.50 12.20 22.43
CA TYR A 397 -17.47 10.76 22.70
C TYR A 397 -16.07 10.17 22.46
N ARG A 398 -15.71 9.11 23.18
CA ARG A 398 -14.39 8.47 23.07
C ARG A 398 -14.24 7.64 21.79
N SER A 399 -15.33 7.06 21.31
CA SER A 399 -15.34 6.24 20.08
C SER A 399 -16.59 6.48 19.24
N ASN A 400 -16.54 6.03 17.98
CA ASN A 400 -17.70 6.06 17.09
C ASN A 400 -18.82 5.14 17.56
N ASP A 401 -18.48 4.02 18.19
CA ASP A 401 -19.47 3.12 18.77
C ASP A 401 -20.22 3.79 19.92
N GLU A 402 -19.52 4.46 20.83
CA GLU A 402 -20.14 5.22 21.91
C GLU A 402 -21.02 6.36 21.36
N LEU A 403 -20.55 7.05 20.32
CA LEU A 403 -21.30 8.09 19.63
C LEU A 403 -22.62 7.53 19.05
N LEU A 404 -22.56 6.46 18.27
CA LEU A 404 -23.73 5.85 17.62
C LEU A 404 -24.69 5.21 18.63
N GLU A 405 -24.18 4.72 19.75
CA GLU A 405 -25.02 4.24 20.83
C GLU A 405 -25.83 5.37 21.48
N ASN A 406 -25.28 6.58 21.63
CA ASN A 406 -25.89 7.65 22.39
C ASN A 406 -26.68 8.68 21.57
N LEU A 407 -26.37 8.85 20.28
CA LEU A 407 -26.97 9.86 19.39
C LEU A 407 -28.51 9.83 19.36
N TYR A 408 -29.09 8.64 19.44
CA TYR A 408 -30.54 8.43 19.31
C TYR A 408 -31.13 7.56 20.44
N LYS A 409 -30.43 7.46 21.57
CA LYS A 409 -31.03 6.86 22.77
C LYS A 409 -32.15 7.77 23.24
N ILE A 410 -33.37 7.24 23.25
CA ILE A 410 -34.52 7.90 23.89
C ILE A 410 -34.13 8.10 25.36
N LYS A 411 -33.98 9.35 25.80
CA LYS A 411 -33.95 9.65 27.23
C LYS A 411 -35.28 9.16 27.79
N LYS A 412 -35.28 8.03 28.50
CA LYS A 412 -36.40 7.72 29.41
C LYS A 412 -36.46 8.88 30.39
N ALA A 413 -37.48 9.73 30.25
CA ALA A 413 -37.78 10.76 31.22
C ALA A 413 -37.88 10.08 32.59
N LYS A 414 -37.09 10.57 33.56
CA LYS A 414 -37.26 10.22 34.96
C LYS A 414 -38.43 11.01 35.53
#